data_AF-A0A6C0HZ79-F1
#
_entry.id   AF-A0A6C0HZ79-F1
#
_cell.length_a   1.000
_cell.length_b   1.000
_cell.length_c   1.000
_cell.angle_alpha   90.00
_cell.angle_beta   90.00
_cell.angle_gamma   90.00
#
_symmetry.space_group_name_H-M   'P 1'
#
loop_
_entity.id
_entity.type
_entity.pdbx_description
1 polymer ?
#
loop_
_entity_poly.entity_id
_entity_poly.type
_entity_poly.pdbx_seq_one_letter_code
_entity_poly.pdbx_strand_id
1 'polypeptide(L)'
;MKRVLQTLLFHLTSIIVFGILYFYLSREHFILNDNKAPDFMDVVMMAVTIQAGVGVTNMTPISNLAKLAVTFQQLILICTNVFMIYFILIVNKEKFILSRFLNVVRGLE
;
A
#
# COMPACT_ATOMS: atom_id res chain seq x y z
N MET A 1 5.41 -2.40 17.60
CA MET A 1 6.43 -2.14 16.55
C MET A 1 6.53 -3.22 15.48
N LYS A 2 6.67 -4.52 15.81
CA LYS A 2 6.84 -5.59 14.80
C LYS A 2 5.82 -5.57 13.64
N ARG A 3 4.53 -5.42 13.95
CA ARG A 3 3.46 -5.33 12.92
C ARG A 3 3.58 -4.11 12.02
N VAL A 4 3.92 -2.95 12.59
CA VAL A 4 4.13 -1.70 11.84
C VAL A 4 5.31 -1.85 10.88
N LEU A 5 6.42 -2.46 11.33
CA LEU A 5 7.57 -2.74 10.48
C LEU A 5 7.22 -3.73 9.35
N GLN A 6 6.44 -4.77 9.65
CA GLN A 6 5.95 -5.71 8.63
C GLN A 6 5.10 -5.02 7.57
N THR A 7 4.20 -4.12 7.98
CA THR A 7 3.39 -3.31 7.06
C THR A 7 4.27 -2.39 6.21
N LEU A 8 5.26 -1.72 6.80
CA LEU A 8 6.22 -0.89 6.06
C LEU A 8 6.97 -1.70 4.99
N LEU A 9 7.52 -2.85 5.37
CA LEU A 9 8.20 -3.74 4.43
C LEU A 9 7.26 -4.20 3.31
N PHE A 10 6.01 -4.51 3.63
CA PHE A 10 5.00 -4.85 2.63
C PHE A 10 4.73 -3.71 1.64
N HIS A 11 4.63 -2.46 2.10
CA HIS A 11 4.47 -1.31 1.19
C HIS A 11 5.71 -1.12 0.31
N LEU A 12 6.93 -1.25 0.87
CA LEU A 12 8.17 -1.15 0.10
C LEU A 12 8.28 -2.26 -0.95
N THR A 13 7.94 -3.50 -0.60
CA THR A 13 7.89 -4.61 -1.56
C THR A 13 6.85 -4.35 -2.65
N SER A 14 5.67 -3.83 -2.28
CA SER A 14 4.63 -3.47 -3.25
C SER A 14 5.12 -2.41 -4.24
N ILE A 15 5.81 -1.37 -3.76
CA ILE A 15 6.41 -0.33 -4.62
C ILE A 15 7.39 -0.96 -5.62
N ILE A 16 8.26 -1.86 -5.17
CA ILE A 16 9.25 -2.52 -6.04
C ILE A 16 8.56 -3.39 -7.09
N VAL A 17 7.62 -4.25 -6.67
CA VAL A 17 6.90 -5.17 -7.57
C VAL A 17 6.10 -4.40 -8.63
N PHE A 18 5.32 -3.40 -8.21
CA PHE A 18 4.54 -2.60 -9.15
C PHE A 18 5.40 -1.64 -9.98
N GLY A 19 6.52 -1.13 -9.44
CA GLY A 19 7.49 -0.35 -10.22
C GLY A 19 8.08 -1.16 -11.37
N ILE A 20 8.47 -2.42 -11.12
CA ILE A 20 8.93 -3.35 -12.16
C ILE A 20 7.80 -3.64 -13.16
N LEU A 21 6.59 -3.93 -12.68
CA LEU A 21 5.42 -4.17 -13.55
C LEU A 21 5.14 -2.98 -14.47
N TYR A 22 5.14 -1.76 -13.93
CA TYR A 22 4.94 -0.54 -14.71
C TYR A 22 6.07 -0.28 -15.69
N PHE A 23 7.32 -0.60 -15.33
CA PHE A 23 8.43 -0.53 -16.27
C PHE A 23 8.19 -1.43 -17.50
N TYR A 24 7.73 -2.67 -17.31
CA TYR A 24 7.39 -3.56 -18.43
C TYR A 24 6.22 -3.05 -19.26
N LEU A 25 5.22 -2.43 -18.64
CA LEU A 25 4.04 -1.90 -19.33
C LEU A 25 4.26 -0.49 -19.93
N SER A 26 5.32 0.22 -19.53
CA SER A 26 5.53 1.66 -19.77
C SER A 26 5.49 2.06 -21.24
N ARG A 27 6.09 1.26 -22.12
CA ARG A 27 6.28 1.60 -23.54
C ARG A 27 4.98 1.67 -24.34
N GLU A 28 3.99 0.87 -23.98
CA GLU A 28 2.77 0.69 -24.79
C GLU A 28 1.48 1.06 -24.04
N HIS A 29 1.55 1.21 -22.72
CA HIS A 29 0.36 1.32 -21.90
C HIS A 29 0.32 2.55 -21.00
N PHE A 30 1.38 3.36 -21.02
CA PHE A 30 1.46 4.60 -20.27
C PHE A 30 1.97 5.74 -21.14
N ILE A 31 1.52 6.95 -20.84
CA ILE A 31 1.98 8.19 -21.48
C ILE A 31 2.20 9.25 -20.41
N LEU A 32 3.24 10.06 -20.60
CA LEU A 32 3.43 11.26 -19.80
C LEU A 32 2.53 12.41 -20.29
N ASN A 33 2.23 13.37 -19.41
CA ASN A 33 1.42 14.54 -19.76
C ASN A 33 1.99 15.38 -20.93
N ASP A 34 3.29 15.27 -21.22
CA ASP A 34 3.98 15.91 -22.35
C ASP A 34 4.12 14.98 -23.58
N ASN A 35 3.34 13.89 -23.63
CA ASN A 35 3.34 12.86 -24.67
C ASN A 35 4.68 12.13 -24.87
N LYS A 36 5.57 12.15 -23.87
CA LYS A 36 6.81 11.37 -23.90
C LYS A 36 6.60 9.96 -23.34
N ALA A 37 7.48 9.06 -23.76
CA ALA A 37 7.59 7.73 -23.16
C ALA A 37 8.12 7.88 -21.72
N PRO A 38 7.51 7.20 -20.73
CA PRO A 38 7.97 7.24 -19.35
C PRO A 38 9.37 6.63 -19.22
N ASP A 39 10.20 7.23 -18.39
CA ASP A 39 11.47 6.65 -17.99
C ASP A 39 11.33 5.74 -16.75
N PHE A 40 12.44 5.16 -16.29
CA PHE A 40 12.45 4.30 -15.10
C PHE A 40 12.05 5.05 -13.82
N MET A 41 12.43 6.32 -13.69
CA MET A 41 12.11 7.10 -12.51
C MET A 41 10.63 7.48 -12.47
N ASP A 42 10.02 7.77 -13.63
CA ASP A 42 8.60 8.05 -13.77
C ASP A 42 7.74 6.90 -13.27
N VAL A 43 8.08 5.65 -13.65
CA VAL A 43 7.33 4.46 -13.22
C VAL A 43 7.51 4.16 -11.73
N VAL A 44 8.71 4.38 -11.17
CA VAL A 44 8.95 4.25 -9.72
C VAL A 44 8.19 5.32 -8.95
N MET A 45 8.23 6.57 -9.41
CA MET A 45 7.49 7.67 -8.81
C MET A 45 5.98 7.42 -8.84
N MET A 46 5.46 6.85 -9.93
CA MET A 46 4.06 6.44 -10.02
C MET A 46 3.73 5.35 -8.98
N ALA A 47 4.54 4.31 -8.87
CA ALA A 47 4.34 3.25 -7.87
C ALA A 47 4.38 3.78 -6.43
N VAL A 48 5.31 4.68 -6.12
CA VAL A 48 5.40 5.36 -4.81
C VAL A 48 4.16 6.22 -4.54
N THR A 49 3.76 7.05 -5.51
CA THR A 49 2.61 7.95 -5.37
C THR A 49 1.32 7.17 -5.12
N ILE A 50 1.10 6.09 -5.88
CA ILE A 50 -0.04 5.20 -5.68
C ILE A 50 0.05 4.58 -4.28
N GLN A 51 1.20 4.01 -3.88
CA GLN A 51 1.35 3.35 -2.58
C GLN A 51 1.25 4.32 -1.39
N ALA A 52 1.57 5.59 -1.59
CA ALA A 52 1.43 6.64 -0.60
C ALA A 52 0.01 7.26 -0.57
N GLY A 53 -0.84 6.97 -1.56
CA GLY A 53 -2.18 7.54 -1.67
C GLY A 53 -2.22 9.03 -2.02
N VAL A 54 -1.16 9.57 -2.64
CA VAL A 54 -1.03 11.02 -2.92
C VAL A 54 -1.80 11.44 -4.18
N GLY A 55 -1.98 10.52 -5.14
CA GLY A 55 -2.81 10.75 -6.34
C GLY A 55 -2.23 11.70 -7.40
N VAL A 56 -1.01 12.21 -7.23
CA VAL A 56 -0.35 13.12 -8.18
C VAL A 56 0.66 12.35 -9.04
N THR A 57 0.33 12.04 -10.29
CA THR A 57 1.25 11.39 -11.24
C THR A 57 1.36 12.19 -12.53
N ASN A 58 2.58 12.30 -13.06
CA ASN A 58 2.82 12.84 -14.42
C ASN A 58 2.56 11.79 -15.51
N MET A 59 2.38 10.54 -15.10
CA MET A 59 2.16 9.37 -15.95
C MET A 59 0.71 8.92 -15.87
N THR A 60 0.10 8.66 -17.01
CA THR A 60 -1.31 8.26 -17.12
C THR A 60 -1.46 6.93 -17.88
N PRO A 61 -2.29 5.99 -17.40
CA PRO A 61 -2.53 4.72 -18.08
C PRO A 61 -3.48 4.90 -19.27
N ILE A 62 -3.04 4.53 -20.47
CA ILE A 62 -3.85 4.63 -21.69
C ILE A 62 -4.60 3.34 -22.02
N SER A 63 -4.05 2.18 -21.66
CA SER A 63 -4.66 0.88 -21.93
C SER A 63 -5.47 0.35 -20.74
N ASN A 64 -6.44 -0.52 -21.02
CA ASN A 64 -7.22 -1.19 -19.97
C ASN A 64 -6.34 -2.06 -19.07
N LEU A 65 -5.27 -2.64 -19.61
CA LEU A 65 -4.32 -3.45 -18.83
C LEU A 65 -3.57 -2.60 -17.79
N ALA A 66 -3.07 -1.43 -18.20
CA ALA A 66 -2.41 -0.51 -17.27
C ALA A 66 -3.39 0.06 -16.23
N LYS A 67 -4.61 0.42 -16.64
CA LYS A 67 -5.67 0.84 -15.71
C LYS A 67 -5.95 -0.25 -14.67
N LEU A 68 -6.07 -1.50 -15.09
CA LEU A 68 -6.29 -2.63 -14.20
C LEU A 68 -5.12 -2.82 -13.22
N ALA A 69 -3.87 -2.72 -13.70
CA ALA A 69 -2.69 -2.84 -12.84
C ALA A 69 -2.66 -1.74 -11.76
N VAL A 70 -2.95 -0.50 -12.13
CA VAL A 70 -3.03 0.64 -11.21
C VAL A 70 -4.16 0.46 -10.19
N THR A 71 -5.35 0.06 -10.63
CA THR A 71 -6.47 -0.24 -9.75
C THR A 71 -6.12 -1.37 -8.78
N PHE A 72 -5.45 -2.41 -9.24
CA PHE A 72 -5.06 -3.54 -8.40
C PHE A 72 -4.07 -3.12 -7.30
N GLN A 73 -3.07 -2.29 -7.63
CA GLN A 73 -2.18 -1.73 -6.62
C GLN A 73 -2.94 -0.90 -5.57
N GLN A 74 -3.87 -0.04 -6.01
CA GLN A 74 -4.68 0.76 -5.10
C GLN A 74 -5.55 -0.10 -4.17
N LEU A 75 -6.16 -1.17 -4.69
CA LEU A 75 -6.94 -2.11 -3.87
C LEU A 75 -6.06 -2.79 -2.80
N ILE A 76 -4.83 -3.19 -3.16
CA ILE A 76 -3.87 -3.75 -2.20
C ILE A 76 -3.56 -2.72 -1.10
N LEU A 77 -3.28 -1.46 -1.47
CA LEU A 77 -3.04 -0.39 -0.49
C LEU A 77 -4.23 -0.21 0.46
N ILE A 78 -5.45 -0.12 -0.08
CA ILE A 78 -6.67 0.07 0.73
C ILE A 78 -6.83 -1.10 1.70
N CYS A 79 -6.73 -2.33 1.22
CA CYS A 79 -6.82 -3.53 2.06
C CYS A 79 -5.78 -3.51 3.18
N THR A 80 -4.52 -3.24 2.85
CA THR A 80 -3.43 -3.19 3.85
C THR A 80 -3.67 -2.10 4.89
N ASN A 81 -4.12 -0.91 4.49
CA ASN A 81 -4.44 0.18 5.41
C ASN A 81 -5.61 -0.17 6.35
N VAL A 82 -6.69 -0.73 5.80
CA VAL A 82 -7.85 -1.18 6.60
C VAL A 82 -7.45 -2.26 7.61
N PHE A 83 -6.68 -3.26 7.18
CA PHE A 83 -6.19 -4.30 8.08
C PHE A 83 -5.25 -3.75 9.15
N MET A 84 -4.35 -2.82 8.80
CA MET A 84 -3.45 -2.18 9.76
C MET A 84 -4.25 -1.45 10.84
N ILE A 85 -5.24 -0.65 10.45
CA ILE A 85 -6.11 0.09 11.38
C ILE A 85 -6.87 -0.89 12.29
N TYR A 86 -7.48 -1.94 11.71
CA TYR A 86 -8.20 -2.97 12.46
C TYR A 86 -7.31 -3.63 13.53
N PHE A 87 -6.12 -4.08 13.15
CA PHE A 87 -5.21 -4.74 14.08
C PHE A 87 -4.63 -3.82 15.14
N ILE A 88 -4.41 -2.55 14.82
CA ILE A 88 -3.85 -1.58 15.77
C ILE A 88 -4.92 -1.14 16.78
N LEU A 89 -6.12 -0.80 16.32
CA LEU A 89 -7.14 -0.18 17.16
C LEU A 89 -8.01 -1.19 17.91
N ILE A 90 -8.46 -2.25 17.24
CA ILE A 90 -9.47 -3.16 17.81
C ILE A 90 -8.78 -4.27 18.60
N VAL A 91 -7.92 -5.05 17.94
CA VAL A 91 -7.31 -6.25 18.54
C VAL A 91 -6.41 -5.91 19.73
N ASN A 92 -5.65 -4.81 19.67
CA ASN A 92 -4.80 -4.43 20.80
C ASN A 92 -5.62 -3.91 21.99
N LYS A 93 -6.74 -3.21 21.73
CA LYS A 93 -7.62 -2.70 22.78
C LYS A 93 -8.32 -3.83 23.53
N GLU A 94 -8.85 -4.82 22.80
CA GLU A 94 -9.46 -6.01 23.40
C GLU A 94 -8.48 -6.77 24.29
N LYS A 95 -7.26 -7.01 23.80
CA LYS A 95 -6.20 -7.67 24.59
C LYS A 95 -5.86 -6.91 25.87
N PHE A 96 -5.82 -5.58 25.80
CA PHE A 96 -5.53 -4.73 26.96
C PHE A 96 -6.67 -4.74 27.99
N ILE A 97 -7.92 -4.72 27.56
CA ILE A 97 -9.08 -4.81 28.47
C ILE A 97 -9.10 -6.19 29.13
N LEU A 98 -8.91 -7.26 28.37
CA LEU A 98 -8.91 -8.63 28.88
C LEU A 98 -7.79 -8.85 29.91
N SER A 99 -6.59 -8.32 29.67
CA SER A 99 -5.48 -8.45 30.61
C SER A 99 -5.72 -7.69 31.92
N ARG A 100 -6.35 -6.50 31.88
CA ARG A 100 -6.77 -5.80 33.11
C ARG A 100 -7.83 -6.58 33.87
N PHE A 101 -8.83 -7.11 33.19
CA PHE A 101 -9.88 -7.89 33.84
C PHE A 101 -9.31 -9.14 34.55
N LEU A 102 -8.46 -9.92 33.86
CA LEU A 102 -7.82 -11.09 34.43
C LEU A 102 -6.92 -10.76 35.63
N ASN A 103 -6.23 -9.62 35.62
CA ASN A 103 -5.41 -9.17 36.75
C ASN A 103 -6.25 -8.76 37.96
N VAL A 104 -7.43 -8.17 37.76
CA VAL A 104 -8.37 -7.87 38.85
C VAL A 104 -8.90 -9.16 39.47
N VAL A 105 -9.32 -10.12 38.64
CA VAL A 105 -9.80 -11.43 39.12
C VAL A 105 -8.72 -12.16 39.92
N ARG A 106 -7.48 -12.20 39.42
CA ARG A 106 -6.36 -12.85 40.13
C ARG A 106 -5.89 -12.13 41.39
N GLY A 107 -6.18 -10.84 41.54
CA GLY A 107 -5.86 -10.08 42.76
C GLY A 107 -6.90 -10.21 43.87
N LEU A 108 -8.02 -10.89 43.60
CA LEU A 108 -9.08 -11.19 44.56
C LEU A 108 -8.97 -12.62 45.14
N GLU A 109 -8.03 -13.43 44.65
CA GLU A 109 -7.63 -14.74 45.19
C GLU A 109 -6.41 -14.61 46.11
#